data_AF-D6Z2L7-F1
#
_entry.id   AF-D6Z2L7-F1
#
_cell.length_a   1.000
_cell.length_b   1.000
_cell.length_c   1.000
_cell.angle_alpha   90.00
_cell.angle_beta   90.00
_cell.angle_gamma   90.00
#
_symmetry.space_group_name_H-M   'P 1'
#
loop_
_entity.id
_entity.type
_entity.pdbx_description
1 polymer ?
#
loop_
_entity_poly.entity_id
_entity_poly.type
_entity_poly.pdbx_seq_one_letter_code
_entity_poly.pdbx_strand_id
1 'polypeptide(L)'
;MSGVLPRWPTWLAMPEGRLQTWAVIALYAMALVSPHSTSLGQAAQGGVFVVALVFIVRHFSALRRSPMFWLGVAFLAYVVLRGVVGWLGDPEMGAEYLDGARGWGKSLVTPVLLTGIVLVATGNWLKHGLGVVAVLFASLLLDVLLTLDGGAFIQALQTNRRYVFDLGHLIAGLKLGAALLAVLIFVPLLAVRSQTSGHATDDLSSRPVGAVGFGARLGIVRPWRLAAWLLVLLLAGGVLLAALLATKTRTGWFAVAAALPVVLLLATWHFRSQLLARNAVALVPAIVAGLALLLTVAFGWGILESRVSSQWQTMGELVTLPQGGNIEEISDSSLGVRAAYAHFALERVLERPWFGFGPAEPYYLLQKRPIPWQLEGRTGHFHNGHLEIMVRFGVVGYMLVLAFVSLMLHEGWRRLAEPNDGRARALALFGIGFIVFMAVWMLGTHNLDRFVLIHFYSLLTAPLVAAHLSRYCPNSVKSLARG
;
A
#
# COMPACT_ATOMS: atom_id res chain seq x y z
N MET A 1 -16.08 -36.99 -27.60
CA MET A 1 -14.64 -37.23 -27.36
C MET A 1 -14.34 -37.02 -25.88
N SER A 2 -14.34 -38.09 -25.10
CA SER A 2 -13.89 -38.12 -23.71
C SER A 2 -12.36 -38.10 -23.69
N GLY A 3 -11.79 -36.92 -23.89
CA GLY A 3 -10.34 -36.72 -23.82
C GLY A 3 -9.84 -37.06 -22.42
N VAL A 4 -9.00 -38.09 -22.32
CA VAL A 4 -8.25 -38.42 -21.11
C VAL A 4 -7.41 -37.20 -20.75
N LEU A 5 -7.86 -36.42 -19.77
CA LEU A 5 -7.07 -35.31 -19.27
C LEU A 5 -5.75 -35.87 -18.72
N PRO A 6 -4.59 -35.28 -19.06
CA PRO A 6 -3.30 -35.74 -18.56
C PRO A 6 -3.32 -35.78 -17.04
N ARG A 7 -3.00 -36.94 -16.47
CA ARG A 7 -2.84 -37.09 -15.01
C ARG A 7 -1.67 -36.19 -14.61
N TRP A 8 -1.97 -35.14 -13.84
CA TRP A 8 -0.94 -34.25 -13.29
C TRP A 8 0.08 -35.05 -12.47
N PRO A 9 1.35 -34.62 -12.45
CA PRO A 9 2.36 -35.21 -11.57
C PRO A 9 1.86 -35.33 -10.12
N THR A 10 2.09 -36.48 -9.48
CA THR A 10 1.59 -36.77 -8.12
C THR A 10 2.06 -35.77 -7.06
N TRP A 11 3.20 -35.08 -7.27
CA TRP A 11 3.67 -34.01 -6.38
C TRP A 11 2.78 -32.76 -6.42
N LEU A 12 1.97 -32.55 -7.47
CA LEU A 12 0.94 -31.52 -7.51
C LEU A 12 -0.34 -31.93 -6.77
N ALA A 13 -0.41 -33.11 -6.15
CA ALA A 13 -1.58 -33.62 -5.42
C ALA A 13 -1.53 -33.38 -3.90
N MET A 14 -1.06 -32.22 -3.44
CA MET A 14 -1.29 -31.80 -2.05
C MET A 14 -2.80 -31.73 -1.74
N PRO A 15 -3.30 -32.33 -0.65
CA PRO A 15 -4.68 -32.12 -0.20
C PRO A 15 -5.01 -30.63 -0.07
N GLU A 16 -6.22 -30.20 -0.41
CA GLU A 16 -6.63 -28.78 -0.36
C GLU A 16 -6.33 -28.14 1.00
N GLY A 17 -6.58 -28.86 2.09
CA GLY A 17 -6.27 -28.40 3.45
C GLY A 17 -4.78 -28.09 3.68
N ARG A 18 -3.86 -28.87 3.08
CA ARG A 18 -2.42 -28.59 3.23
C ARG A 18 -2.01 -27.30 2.52
N LEU A 19 -2.53 -27.06 1.30
CA LEU A 19 -2.24 -25.83 0.56
C LEU A 19 -2.73 -24.59 1.33
N GLN A 20 -3.91 -24.69 1.93
CA GLN A 20 -4.46 -23.64 2.79
C GLN A 20 -3.55 -23.34 3.98
N THR A 21 -3.09 -24.36 4.70
CA THR A 21 -2.16 -24.20 5.82
C THR A 21 -0.87 -23.51 5.39
N TRP A 22 -0.26 -23.95 4.28
CA TRP A 22 0.94 -23.32 3.74
C TRP A 22 0.72 -21.87 3.31
N ALA A 23 -0.44 -21.55 2.73
CA ALA A 23 -0.81 -20.19 2.38
C ALA A 23 -0.87 -19.29 3.63
N VAL A 24 -1.48 -19.76 4.71
CA VAL A 24 -1.54 -19.03 5.98
C VAL A 24 -0.14 -18.86 6.57
N ILE A 25 0.67 -19.93 6.65
CA ILE A 25 2.04 -19.86 7.17
C ILE A 25 2.88 -18.85 6.38
N ALA A 26 2.89 -18.95 5.05
CA ALA A 26 3.70 -18.08 4.19
C ALA A 26 3.35 -16.60 4.36
N LEU A 27 2.05 -16.26 4.39
CA LEU A 27 1.58 -14.89 4.56
C LEU A 27 1.94 -14.31 5.93
N TYR A 28 1.70 -15.06 7.01
CA TYR A 28 1.97 -14.58 8.36
C TYR A 28 3.48 -14.52 8.65
N ALA A 29 4.27 -15.47 8.13
CA ALA A 29 5.72 -15.39 8.18
C ALA A 29 6.21 -14.12 7.47
N MET A 30 5.75 -13.87 6.23
CA MET A 30 6.11 -12.67 5.47
C MET A 30 5.73 -11.37 6.20
N ALA A 31 4.54 -11.32 6.80
CA ALA A 31 4.07 -10.16 7.57
C ALA A 31 4.92 -9.93 8.84
N LEU A 32 5.32 -11.00 9.52
CA LEU A 32 6.08 -10.94 10.77
C LEU A 32 7.55 -10.57 10.53
N VAL A 33 8.20 -11.11 9.50
CA VAL A 33 9.66 -10.98 9.34
C VAL A 33 10.08 -9.85 8.41
N SER A 34 9.23 -9.45 7.46
CA SER A 34 9.61 -8.45 6.45
C SER A 34 9.92 -7.05 7.00
N PRO A 35 9.36 -6.59 8.14
CA PRO A 35 9.79 -5.33 8.73
C PRO A 35 11.22 -5.35 9.27
N HIS A 36 11.69 -6.52 9.75
CA HIS A 36 12.93 -6.67 10.52
C HIS A 36 14.12 -7.20 9.71
N SER A 37 13.87 -8.03 8.68
CA SER A 37 14.96 -8.68 7.94
C SER A 37 14.64 -8.85 6.45
N THR A 38 15.52 -8.30 5.62
CA THR A 38 15.49 -8.46 4.16
C THR A 38 15.62 -9.94 3.76
N SER A 39 16.55 -10.69 4.36
CA SER A 39 16.81 -12.08 3.99
C SER A 39 15.67 -13.02 4.39
N LEU A 40 15.14 -12.87 5.62
CA LEU A 40 13.97 -13.64 6.05
C LEU A 40 12.72 -13.26 5.27
N GLY A 41 12.57 -11.97 4.93
CA GLY A 41 11.54 -11.51 4.01
C GLY A 41 11.62 -12.22 2.67
N GLN A 42 12.82 -12.37 2.10
CA GLN A 42 13.04 -13.03 0.79
C GLN A 42 12.64 -14.50 0.84
N ALA A 43 13.03 -15.19 1.91
CA ALA A 43 12.64 -16.59 2.11
C ALA A 43 11.12 -16.73 2.22
N ALA A 44 10.46 -15.87 3.00
CA ALA A 44 9.00 -15.88 3.13
C ALA A 44 8.29 -15.55 1.81
N GLN A 45 8.81 -14.60 1.02
CA GLN A 45 8.31 -14.29 -0.31
C GLN A 45 8.45 -15.48 -1.27
N GLY A 46 9.54 -16.23 -1.18
CA GLY A 46 9.72 -17.49 -1.90
C GLY A 46 8.61 -18.48 -1.56
N GLY A 47 8.24 -18.60 -0.29
CA GLY A 47 7.08 -19.38 0.15
C GLY A 47 5.76 -18.91 -0.48
N VAL A 48 5.50 -17.60 -0.48
CA VAL A 48 4.32 -16.99 -1.14
C VAL A 48 4.32 -17.30 -2.64
N PHE A 49 5.45 -17.17 -3.32
CA PHE A 49 5.58 -17.47 -4.75
C PHE A 49 5.26 -18.94 -5.06
N VAL A 50 5.81 -19.88 -4.30
CA VAL A 50 5.56 -21.32 -4.48
C VAL A 50 4.10 -21.65 -4.27
N VAL A 51 3.48 -21.15 -3.20
CA VAL A 51 2.05 -21.37 -2.92
C VAL A 51 1.18 -20.77 -4.02
N ALA A 52 1.49 -19.55 -4.48
CA ALA A 52 0.78 -18.90 -5.57
C ALA A 52 0.86 -19.73 -6.86
N LEU A 53 2.04 -20.25 -7.22
CA LEU A 53 2.22 -21.07 -8.42
C LEU A 53 1.39 -22.36 -8.36
N VAL A 54 1.43 -23.08 -7.24
CA VAL A 54 0.60 -24.29 -7.03
C VAL A 54 -0.89 -23.96 -7.14
N PHE A 55 -1.32 -22.84 -6.55
CA PHE A 55 -2.71 -22.39 -6.64
C PHE A 55 -3.11 -22.02 -8.08
N ILE A 56 -2.24 -21.31 -8.82
CA ILE A 56 -2.48 -20.92 -10.21
C ILE A 56 -2.68 -22.16 -11.08
N VAL A 57 -1.82 -23.16 -10.97
CA VAL A 57 -1.92 -24.40 -11.76
C VAL A 57 -3.25 -25.12 -11.49
N ARG A 58 -3.65 -25.23 -10.22
CA ARG A 58 -4.89 -25.93 -9.82
C ARG A 58 -6.16 -25.19 -10.22
N HIS A 59 -6.15 -23.87 -10.15
CA HIS A 59 -7.33 -23.03 -10.34
C HIS A 59 -7.24 -22.17 -11.61
N PHE A 60 -6.41 -22.57 -12.58
CA PHE A 60 -6.17 -21.80 -13.81
C PHE A 60 -7.47 -21.54 -14.58
N SER A 61 -8.39 -22.52 -14.63
CA SER A 61 -9.69 -22.40 -15.31
C SER A 61 -10.58 -21.31 -14.73
N ALA A 62 -10.46 -21.03 -13.43
CA ALA A 62 -11.13 -19.95 -12.72
C ALA A 62 -10.38 -18.62 -12.89
N LEU A 63 -9.06 -18.63 -12.67
CA LEU A 63 -8.22 -17.43 -12.74
C LEU A 63 -8.18 -16.80 -14.14
N ARG A 64 -8.20 -17.61 -15.21
CA ARG A 64 -8.23 -17.11 -16.60
C ARG A 64 -9.50 -16.31 -16.94
N ARG A 65 -10.52 -16.29 -16.08
CA ARG A 65 -11.71 -15.45 -16.23
C ARG A 65 -11.55 -14.08 -15.55
N SER A 66 -10.51 -13.90 -14.74
CA SER A 66 -10.29 -12.66 -14.01
C SER A 66 -9.48 -11.66 -14.85
N PRO A 67 -9.99 -10.43 -15.07
CA PRO A 67 -9.20 -9.39 -15.72
C PRO A 67 -7.99 -8.96 -14.88
N MET A 68 -8.10 -9.00 -13.54
CA MET A 68 -6.98 -8.70 -12.64
C MET A 68 -5.79 -9.64 -12.84
N PHE A 69 -6.07 -10.94 -13.04
CA PHE A 69 -5.04 -11.93 -13.32
C PHE A 69 -4.34 -11.64 -14.65
N TRP A 70 -5.10 -11.39 -15.72
CA TRP A 70 -4.54 -11.10 -17.04
C TRP A 70 -3.78 -9.78 -17.10
N LEU A 71 -4.19 -8.75 -16.37
CA LEU A 71 -3.40 -7.51 -16.28
C LEU A 71 -2.03 -7.74 -15.64
N GLY A 72 -1.94 -8.58 -14.61
CA GLY A 72 -0.65 -8.95 -14.03
C GLY A 72 0.22 -9.77 -14.97
N VAL A 73 -0.37 -10.73 -15.70
CA VAL A 73 0.35 -11.48 -16.74
C VAL A 73 0.82 -10.55 -17.86
N ALA A 74 -0.03 -9.65 -18.33
CA ALA A 74 0.29 -8.68 -19.39
C ALA A 74 1.40 -7.73 -18.95
N PHE A 75 1.37 -7.22 -17.72
CA PHE A 75 2.44 -6.39 -17.17
C PHE A 75 3.77 -7.16 -17.14
N LEU A 76 3.80 -8.38 -16.61
CA LEU A 76 5.03 -9.18 -16.55
C LEU A 76 5.57 -9.49 -17.95
N ALA A 77 4.71 -9.90 -18.87
CA ALA A 77 5.09 -10.15 -20.26
C ALA A 77 5.64 -8.89 -20.92
N TYR A 78 5.02 -7.73 -20.67
CA TYR A 78 5.47 -6.45 -21.17
C TYR A 78 6.86 -6.06 -20.63
N VAL A 79 7.09 -6.22 -19.32
CA VAL A 79 8.42 -5.96 -18.71
C VAL A 79 9.50 -6.83 -19.33
N VAL A 80 9.24 -8.14 -19.50
CA VAL A 80 10.19 -9.07 -20.13
C VAL A 80 10.44 -8.70 -21.58
N LEU A 81 9.38 -8.45 -22.36
CA LEU A 81 9.49 -8.04 -23.76
C LEU A 81 10.31 -6.75 -23.90
N ARG A 82 10.07 -5.75 -23.05
CA ARG A 82 10.85 -4.50 -23.07
C ARG A 82 12.30 -4.71 -22.65
N GLY A 83 12.59 -5.64 -21.75
CA GLY A 83 13.96 -6.07 -21.45
C GLY A 83 14.66 -6.66 -22.66
N VAL A 84 14.03 -7.61 -23.35
CA VAL A 84 14.58 -8.24 -24.56
C VAL A 84 14.76 -7.22 -25.69
N VAL A 85 13.78 -6.36 -25.96
CA VAL A 85 13.89 -5.33 -27.01
C VAL A 85 14.97 -4.31 -26.67
N GLY A 86 15.12 -3.93 -25.39
CA GLY A 86 16.22 -3.08 -24.93
C GLY A 86 17.57 -3.71 -25.22
N TRP A 87 17.75 -4.98 -24.82
CA TRP A 87 18.98 -5.74 -25.07
C TRP A 87 19.30 -5.86 -26.57
N LEU A 88 18.32 -6.16 -27.42
CA LEU A 88 18.54 -6.24 -28.87
C LEU A 88 18.92 -4.87 -29.49
N GLY A 89 18.43 -3.77 -28.92
CA GLY A 89 18.74 -2.42 -29.39
C GLY A 89 20.09 -1.88 -28.90
N ASP A 90 20.59 -2.37 -27.77
CA ASP A 90 21.89 -2.01 -27.19
C ASP A 90 22.51 -3.24 -26.50
N PRO A 91 23.17 -4.12 -27.27
CA PRO A 91 23.70 -5.40 -26.76
C PRO A 91 24.70 -5.25 -25.62
N GLU A 92 25.46 -4.16 -25.58
CA GLU A 92 26.43 -3.86 -24.52
C GLU A 92 25.73 -3.68 -23.15
N MET A 93 24.49 -3.17 -23.16
CA MET A 93 23.65 -2.98 -21.98
C MET A 93 22.73 -4.17 -21.69
N GLY A 94 22.94 -5.32 -22.34
CA GLY A 94 22.05 -6.48 -22.25
C GLY A 94 21.80 -6.99 -20.84
N ALA A 95 22.86 -7.08 -20.02
CA ALA A 95 22.76 -7.52 -18.63
C ALA A 95 21.87 -6.58 -17.80
N GLU A 96 22.06 -5.27 -17.95
CA GLU A 96 21.28 -4.23 -17.25
C GLU A 96 19.79 -4.28 -17.63
N TYR A 97 19.48 -4.57 -18.89
CA TYR A 97 18.09 -4.76 -19.30
C TYR A 97 17.46 -6.00 -18.69
N LEU A 98 18.18 -7.11 -18.60
CA LEU A 98 17.68 -8.35 -18.00
C LEU A 98 17.53 -8.22 -16.48
N ASP A 99 18.50 -7.61 -15.81
CA ASP A 99 18.45 -7.35 -14.37
C ASP A 99 17.34 -6.35 -14.03
N GLY A 100 17.20 -5.28 -14.83
CA GLY A 100 16.07 -4.37 -14.76
C GLY A 100 14.74 -5.11 -14.93
N ALA A 101 14.60 -5.97 -15.94
CA ALA A 101 13.38 -6.75 -16.18
C ALA A 101 13.07 -7.66 -14.98
N ARG A 102 14.09 -8.27 -14.37
CA ARG A 102 13.95 -9.09 -13.17
C ARG A 102 13.53 -8.27 -11.95
N GLY A 103 14.08 -7.06 -11.77
CA GLY A 103 13.72 -6.14 -10.70
C GLY A 103 12.25 -5.70 -10.80
N TRP A 104 11.84 -5.22 -11.98
CA TRP A 104 10.47 -4.79 -12.23
C TRP A 104 9.45 -5.93 -12.27
N GLY A 105 9.86 -7.11 -12.73
CA GLY A 105 9.03 -8.31 -12.67
C GLY A 105 8.70 -8.74 -11.23
N LYS A 106 9.52 -8.34 -10.25
CA LYS A 106 9.31 -8.58 -8.81
C LYS A 106 8.65 -7.41 -8.08
N SER A 107 8.35 -6.30 -8.76
CA SER A 107 7.79 -5.08 -8.16
C SER A 107 6.37 -4.79 -8.66
N LEU A 108 5.74 -3.81 -8.01
CA LEU A 108 4.39 -3.30 -8.29
C LEU A 108 3.33 -4.40 -8.42
N VAL A 109 2.96 -4.73 -9.65
CA VAL A 109 1.79 -5.54 -9.97
C VAL A 109 1.98 -7.00 -9.56
N THR A 110 3.14 -7.58 -9.86
CA THR A 110 3.41 -9.01 -9.64
C THR A 110 3.32 -9.43 -8.17
N PRO A 111 4.06 -8.81 -7.22
CA PRO A 111 4.00 -9.22 -5.82
C PRO A 111 2.60 -9.01 -5.23
N VAL A 112 1.92 -7.91 -5.59
CA VAL A 112 0.54 -7.64 -5.14
C VAL A 112 -0.42 -8.71 -5.65
N LEU A 113 -0.29 -9.13 -6.92
CA LEU A 113 -1.10 -10.20 -7.50
C LEU A 113 -0.84 -11.54 -6.81
N LEU A 114 0.43 -11.92 -6.65
CA LEU A 114 0.81 -13.19 -6.03
C LEU A 114 0.35 -13.29 -4.58
N THR A 115 0.58 -12.24 -3.77
CA THR A 115 0.08 -12.18 -2.39
C THR A 115 -1.45 -12.23 -2.35
N GLY A 116 -2.14 -11.57 -3.28
CA GLY A 116 -3.59 -11.65 -3.43
C GLY A 116 -4.09 -13.07 -3.74
N ILE A 117 -3.40 -13.79 -4.62
CA ILE A 117 -3.68 -15.19 -4.94
C ILE A 117 -3.49 -16.08 -3.70
N VAL A 118 -2.39 -15.91 -2.96
CA VAL A 118 -2.15 -16.68 -1.72
C VAL A 118 -3.22 -16.36 -0.67
N LEU A 119 -3.67 -15.11 -0.56
CA LEU A 119 -4.80 -14.76 0.31
C LEU A 119 -6.09 -15.50 -0.09
N VAL A 120 -6.38 -15.65 -1.38
CA VAL A 120 -7.51 -16.51 -1.83
C VAL A 120 -7.28 -17.98 -1.48
N ALA A 121 -6.04 -18.47 -1.60
CA ALA A 121 -5.66 -19.83 -1.25
C ALA A 121 -5.88 -20.16 0.23
N THR A 122 -5.96 -19.15 1.12
CA THR A 122 -6.32 -19.36 2.53
C THR A 122 -7.78 -19.79 2.75
N GLY A 123 -8.64 -19.75 1.73
CA GLY A 123 -10.08 -20.07 1.85
C GLY A 123 -10.91 -19.02 2.60
N ASN A 124 -10.27 -18.14 3.39
CA ASN A 124 -10.91 -17.04 4.10
C ASN A 124 -10.02 -15.78 4.01
N TRP A 125 -9.94 -15.23 2.80
CA TRP A 125 -9.10 -14.07 2.49
C TRP A 125 -9.40 -12.88 3.41
N LEU A 126 -10.64 -12.72 3.88
CA LEU A 126 -11.03 -11.61 4.73
C LEU A 126 -10.42 -11.73 6.14
N LYS A 127 -10.55 -12.90 6.78
CA LYS A 127 -9.96 -13.17 8.09
C LYS A 127 -8.45 -13.04 8.03
N HIS A 128 -7.83 -13.69 7.05
CA HIS A 128 -6.37 -13.72 6.94
C HIS A 128 -5.80 -12.40 6.43
N GLY A 129 -6.51 -11.66 5.57
CA GLY A 129 -6.12 -10.32 5.14
C GLY A 129 -6.06 -9.34 6.31
N LEU A 130 -7.08 -9.35 7.19
CA LEU A 130 -7.05 -8.56 8.42
C LEU A 130 -5.92 -8.99 9.36
N GLY A 131 -5.74 -10.30 9.55
CA GLY A 131 -4.71 -10.82 10.43
C GLY A 131 -3.29 -10.49 9.95
N VAL A 132 -3.05 -10.58 8.63
CA VAL A 132 -1.77 -10.19 8.01
C VAL A 132 -1.49 -8.71 8.21
N VAL A 133 -2.48 -7.84 7.97
CA VAL A 133 -2.32 -6.39 8.20
C VAL A 133 -2.04 -6.11 9.69
N ALA A 134 -2.75 -6.78 10.60
CA ALA A 134 -2.52 -6.63 12.04
C ALA A 134 -1.11 -7.10 12.47
N VAL A 135 -0.66 -8.26 12.00
CA VAL A 135 0.68 -8.79 12.31
C VAL A 135 1.77 -7.91 11.72
N LEU A 136 1.59 -7.41 10.49
CA LEU A 136 2.53 -6.48 9.86
C LEU A 136 2.73 -5.21 10.69
N PHE A 137 1.63 -4.61 11.16
CA PHE A 137 1.71 -3.40 11.99
C PHE A 137 2.20 -3.67 13.42
N ALA A 138 1.87 -4.84 14.00
CA ALA A 138 2.43 -5.24 15.29
C ALA A 138 3.94 -5.44 15.22
N SER A 139 4.43 -6.09 14.16
CA SER A 139 5.86 -6.24 13.89
C SER A 139 6.53 -4.89 13.64
N LEU A 140 5.93 -3.99 12.85
CA LEU A 140 6.44 -2.64 12.67
C LEU A 140 6.50 -1.85 13.98
N LEU A 141 5.47 -1.93 14.82
CA LEU A 141 5.46 -1.24 16.10
C LEU A 141 6.56 -1.77 17.02
N LEU A 142 6.74 -3.09 17.07
CA LEU A 142 7.84 -3.72 17.80
C LEU A 142 9.19 -3.21 17.28
N ASP A 143 9.38 -3.13 15.97
CA ASP A 143 10.60 -2.60 15.35
C ASP A 143 10.89 -1.15 15.77
N VAL A 144 9.87 -0.30 15.72
CA VAL A 144 9.96 1.10 16.16
C VAL A 144 10.30 1.17 17.65
N LEU A 145 9.66 0.37 18.49
CA LEU A 145 9.91 0.37 19.93
C LEU A 145 11.32 -0.11 20.29
N LEU A 146 11.84 -1.12 19.58
CA LEU A 146 13.18 -1.65 19.79
C LEU A 146 14.29 -0.70 19.30
N THR A 147 13.99 0.14 18.32
CA THR A 147 14.96 1.09 17.72
C THR A 147 14.82 2.52 18.26
N LEU A 148 13.87 2.78 19.15
CA LEU A 148 13.60 4.12 19.66
C LEU A 148 14.61 4.55 20.74
N ASP A 149 15.60 5.33 20.32
CA ASP A 149 16.37 6.22 21.20
C ASP A 149 15.53 7.48 21.52
N GLY A 150 15.03 7.57 22.76
CA GLY A 150 14.20 8.68 23.22
C GLY A 150 14.89 10.05 23.19
N GLY A 151 16.21 10.12 23.45
CA GLY A 151 16.96 11.37 23.45
C GLY A 151 17.13 11.92 22.04
N ALA A 152 17.59 11.07 21.12
CA ALA A 152 17.71 11.43 19.70
C ALA A 152 16.33 11.72 19.07
N PHE A 153 15.28 11.02 19.51
CA PHE A 153 13.92 11.24 19.04
C PHE A 153 13.37 12.62 19.44
N ILE A 154 13.48 12.98 20.72
CA ILE A 154 13.09 14.31 21.21
C ILE A 154 13.92 15.41 20.53
N GLN A 155 15.24 15.19 20.37
CA GLN A 155 16.09 16.12 19.64
C GLN A 155 15.64 16.31 18.18
N ALA A 156 15.25 15.24 17.48
CA ALA A 156 14.76 15.33 16.11
C ALA A 156 13.40 16.05 16.02
N LEU A 157 12.55 15.94 17.04
CA LEU A 157 11.30 16.71 17.11
C LEU A 157 11.58 18.20 17.27
N GLN A 158 12.51 18.57 18.16
CA GLN A 158 12.82 19.96 18.52
C GLN A 158 13.75 20.68 17.54
N THR A 159 14.56 19.94 16.78
CA THR A 159 15.57 20.50 15.87
C THR A 159 15.25 20.21 14.39
N ASN A 160 16.10 20.71 13.50
CA ASN A 160 16.07 20.38 12.08
C ASN A 160 16.72 19.02 11.72
N ARG A 161 17.22 18.27 12.72
CA ARG A 161 17.75 16.92 12.51
C ARG A 161 16.62 15.94 12.21
N ARG A 162 16.92 14.95 11.38
CA ARG A 162 15.98 13.87 11.05
C ARG A 162 16.24 12.70 11.98
N TYR A 163 15.18 12.10 12.48
CA TYR A 163 15.28 10.79 13.11
C TYR A 163 15.29 9.73 12.03
N VAL A 164 16.32 8.88 12.03
CA VAL A 164 16.42 7.73 11.15
C VAL A 164 16.20 6.52 12.04
N PHE A 165 14.96 6.02 12.10
CA PHE A 165 14.74 4.63 12.46
C PHE A 165 15.60 3.80 11.49
N ASP A 166 16.34 2.78 11.93
CA ASP A 166 17.29 1.99 11.11
C ASP A 166 16.73 1.45 9.77
N LEU A 167 15.42 1.59 9.58
CA LEU A 167 14.65 1.51 8.35
C LEU A 167 15.06 2.48 7.23
N GLY A 168 15.74 3.59 7.53
CA GLY A 168 15.98 4.69 6.60
C GLY A 168 14.77 5.64 6.48
N HIS A 169 15.03 6.94 6.34
CA HIS A 169 14.00 7.98 6.45
C HIS A 169 12.82 7.81 5.48
N LEU A 170 13.07 7.52 4.19
CA LEU A 170 11.99 7.37 3.19
C LEU A 170 11.07 6.19 3.48
N ILE A 171 11.63 5.05 3.89
CA ILE A 171 10.89 3.83 4.21
C ILE A 171 10.10 4.03 5.50
N ALA A 172 10.70 4.68 6.50
CA ALA A 172 10.01 5.05 7.74
C ALA A 172 8.79 5.94 7.45
N GLY A 173 8.92 6.95 6.58
CA GLY A 173 7.80 7.81 6.20
C GLY A 173 6.62 7.04 5.58
N LEU A 174 6.90 6.05 4.72
CA LEU A 174 5.87 5.17 4.15
C LEU A 174 5.21 4.29 5.22
N LYS A 175 6.04 3.57 5.99
CA LYS A 175 5.57 2.58 6.97
C LYS A 175 4.75 3.23 8.08
N LEU A 176 5.23 4.35 8.63
CA LEU A 176 4.57 5.10 9.70
C LEU A 176 3.29 5.78 9.21
N GLY A 177 3.30 6.38 8.01
CA GLY A 177 2.09 6.97 7.41
C GLY A 177 1.00 5.93 7.16
N ALA A 178 1.36 4.75 6.65
CA ALA A 178 0.43 3.64 6.47
C ALA A 178 -0.11 3.09 7.79
N ALA A 179 0.74 2.97 8.82
CA ALA A 179 0.33 2.55 10.16
C ALA A 179 -0.65 3.55 10.80
N LEU A 180 -0.38 4.85 10.63
CA LEU A 180 -1.28 5.91 11.11
C LEU A 180 -2.66 5.79 10.43
N LEU A 181 -2.71 5.63 9.10
CA LEU A 181 -3.95 5.38 8.38
C LEU A 181 -4.68 4.12 8.90
N ALA A 182 -3.95 3.04 9.16
CA ALA A 182 -4.53 1.81 9.69
C ALA A 182 -5.16 2.00 11.07
N VAL A 183 -4.45 2.65 12.00
CA VAL A 183 -4.99 2.96 13.34
C VAL A 183 -6.25 3.79 13.24
N LEU A 184 -6.24 4.85 12.41
CA LEU A 184 -7.38 5.75 12.23
C LEU A 184 -8.60 5.07 11.58
N ILE A 185 -8.41 3.99 10.81
CA ILE A 185 -9.50 3.28 10.14
C ILE A 185 -10.00 2.08 10.97
N PHE A 186 -9.10 1.22 11.45
CA PHE A 186 -9.48 -0.05 12.07
C PHE A 186 -9.94 0.09 13.52
N VAL A 187 -9.30 0.94 14.33
CA VAL A 187 -9.66 1.11 15.75
C VAL A 187 -11.13 1.54 15.92
N PRO A 188 -11.63 2.55 15.19
CA PRO A 188 -13.05 2.90 15.16
C PRO A 188 -13.99 1.76 14.81
N LEU A 189 -13.66 1.01 13.77
CA LEU A 189 -14.54 -0.02 13.22
C LEU A 189 -14.64 -1.24 14.13
N LEU A 190 -13.56 -1.55 14.86
CA LEU A 190 -13.57 -2.59 15.90
C LEU A 190 -14.43 -2.20 17.11
N ALA A 191 -14.47 -0.91 17.47
CA ALA A 191 -15.32 -0.41 18.55
C ALA A 191 -16.83 -0.59 18.25
N VAL A 192 -17.25 -0.40 16.99
CA VAL A 192 -18.66 -0.51 16.56
C VAL A 192 -19.17 -1.96 16.55
N ARG A 193 -18.33 -2.94 16.18
CA ARG A 193 -18.74 -4.34 15.96
C ARG A 193 -19.14 -5.09 17.23
N SER A 194 -18.67 -4.65 18.41
CA SER A 194 -18.98 -5.28 19.70
C SER A 194 -20.48 -5.41 20.02
N GLN A 195 -21.39 -4.83 19.22
CA GLN A 195 -22.80 -4.67 19.57
C GLN A 195 -23.78 -5.57 18.80
N THR A 196 -23.44 -6.07 17.61
CA THR A 196 -24.43 -6.72 16.72
C THR A 196 -24.50 -8.25 16.82
N SER A 197 -23.50 -8.91 17.39
CA SER A 197 -23.44 -10.38 17.47
C SER A 197 -24.27 -11.02 18.59
N GLY A 198 -25.06 -10.26 19.35
CA GLY A 198 -25.73 -10.75 20.56
C GLY A 198 -27.22 -11.14 20.43
N HIS A 199 -27.84 -11.15 19.24
CA HIS A 199 -29.31 -11.26 19.13
C HIS A 199 -29.83 -12.32 18.15
N ALA A 200 -29.00 -13.23 17.63
CA ALA A 200 -29.43 -14.13 16.55
C ALA A 200 -29.73 -15.59 16.92
N THR A 201 -29.60 -16.02 18.19
CA THR A 201 -29.84 -17.44 18.55
C THR A 201 -30.62 -17.69 19.83
N ASP A 202 -31.05 -16.67 20.56
CA ASP A 202 -31.95 -16.88 21.70
C ASP A 202 -33.38 -16.96 21.18
N ASP A 203 -33.86 -18.19 21.09
CA ASP A 203 -35.24 -18.65 20.92
C ASP A 203 -36.25 -17.72 21.62
N LEU A 204 -36.75 -16.75 20.83
CA LEU A 204 -37.66 -15.68 21.25
C LEU A 204 -39.09 -16.16 21.57
N SER A 205 -39.34 -17.47 21.53
CA SER A 205 -40.66 -18.06 21.77
C SER A 205 -41.05 -18.13 23.25
N SER A 206 -40.13 -17.91 24.21
CA SER A 206 -40.39 -18.18 25.64
C SER A 206 -40.16 -17.03 26.62
N ARG A 207 -39.72 -15.84 26.19
CA ARG A 207 -39.50 -14.71 27.12
C ARG A 207 -40.72 -13.78 27.20
N PRO A 208 -41.34 -13.60 28.38
CA PRO A 208 -42.51 -12.74 28.55
C PRO A 208 -42.18 -11.30 28.16
N VAL A 209 -43.10 -10.69 27.40
CA VAL A 209 -43.00 -9.37 26.74
C VAL A 209 -42.94 -8.19 27.73
N GLY A 210 -43.01 -8.44 29.04
CA GLY A 210 -42.95 -7.40 30.07
C GLY A 210 -41.54 -7.22 30.63
N ALA A 211 -40.98 -6.01 30.51
CA ALA A 211 -39.81 -5.52 31.25
C ALA A 211 -38.40 -5.87 30.72
N VAL A 212 -38.20 -6.01 29.41
CA VAL A 212 -36.86 -5.73 28.84
C VAL A 212 -36.69 -4.22 28.77
N GLY A 213 -36.15 -3.66 29.86
CA GLY A 213 -36.00 -2.22 30.08
C GLY A 213 -35.39 -1.49 28.88
N PHE A 214 -35.93 -0.30 28.62
CA PHE A 214 -35.53 0.65 27.59
C PHE A 214 -34.00 0.91 27.56
N GLY A 215 -33.31 0.73 28.69
CA GLY A 215 -31.85 0.82 28.81
C GLY A 215 -31.05 -0.26 28.06
N ALA A 216 -31.60 -1.47 27.86
CA ALA A 216 -30.94 -2.53 27.07
C ALA A 216 -31.04 -2.29 25.55
N ARG A 217 -32.06 -1.54 25.10
CA ARG A 217 -32.24 -1.17 23.68
C ARG A 217 -31.38 0.01 23.24
N LEU A 218 -30.90 0.83 24.16
CA LEU A 218 -30.10 2.02 23.83
C LEU A 218 -28.63 1.72 23.50
N GLY A 219 -28.20 0.44 23.51
CA GLY A 219 -26.92 0.03 22.92
C GLY A 219 -25.74 0.88 23.39
N ILE A 220 -25.75 1.28 24.67
CA ILE A 220 -24.68 2.09 25.26
C ILE A 220 -23.45 1.19 25.27
N VAL A 221 -22.51 1.46 24.35
CA VAL A 221 -21.14 0.93 24.45
C VAL A 221 -20.70 1.19 25.88
N ARG A 222 -20.28 0.15 26.61
CA ARG A 222 -19.79 0.35 27.98
C ARG A 222 -18.75 1.47 27.92
N PRO A 223 -18.93 2.61 28.62
CA PRO A 223 -18.15 3.84 28.38
C PRO A 223 -16.64 3.61 28.51
N TRP A 224 -16.22 2.65 29.35
CA TRP A 224 -14.83 2.23 29.48
C TRP A 224 -14.23 1.61 28.20
N ARG A 225 -15.03 0.91 27.36
CA ARG A 225 -14.54 0.36 26.08
C ARG A 225 -14.25 1.48 25.10
N LEU A 226 -15.15 2.45 25.02
CA LEU A 226 -14.93 3.64 24.19
C LEU A 226 -13.72 4.43 24.68
N ALA A 227 -13.60 4.65 25.99
CA ALA A 227 -12.45 5.30 26.61
C ALA A 227 -11.14 4.54 26.32
N ALA A 228 -11.14 3.20 26.40
CA ALA A 228 -9.97 2.39 26.07
C ALA A 228 -9.58 2.50 24.59
N TRP A 229 -10.54 2.46 23.67
CA TRP A 229 -10.26 2.62 22.24
C TRP A 229 -9.77 4.04 21.91
N LEU A 230 -10.34 5.05 22.55
CA LEU A 230 -9.88 6.43 22.46
C LEU A 230 -8.44 6.57 22.96
N LEU A 231 -8.12 5.96 24.10
CA LEU A 231 -6.79 5.95 24.65
C LEU A 231 -5.80 5.26 23.69
N VAL A 232 -6.16 4.10 23.14
CA VAL A 232 -5.33 3.41 22.13
C VAL A 232 -5.11 4.29 20.91
N LEU A 233 -6.16 4.95 20.42
CA LEU A 233 -6.06 5.80 19.23
C LEU A 233 -5.20 7.06 19.50
N LEU A 234 -5.34 7.67 20.69
CA LEU A 234 -4.52 8.80 21.11
C LEU A 234 -3.06 8.41 21.32
N LEU A 235 -2.79 7.31 22.01
CA LEU A 235 -1.42 6.85 22.29
C LEU A 235 -0.74 6.33 21.02
N ALA A 236 -1.34 5.35 20.33
CA ALA A 236 -0.74 4.76 19.14
C ALA A 236 -0.71 5.78 17.98
N GLY A 237 -1.80 6.50 17.76
CA GLY A 237 -1.86 7.54 16.73
C GLY A 237 -0.88 8.69 17.02
N GLY A 238 -0.80 9.14 18.28
CA GLY A 238 0.13 10.19 18.70
C GLY A 238 1.60 9.78 18.54
N VAL A 239 1.96 8.57 18.97
CA VAL A 239 3.33 8.04 18.81
C VAL A 239 3.69 7.89 17.33
N LEU A 240 2.80 7.31 16.50
CA LEU A 240 3.04 7.15 15.07
C LEU A 240 3.14 8.50 14.34
N LEU A 241 2.32 9.47 14.74
CA LEU A 241 2.38 10.81 14.19
C LEU A 241 3.69 11.52 14.58
N ALA A 242 4.07 11.47 15.86
CA ALA A 242 5.33 12.02 16.32
C ALA A 242 6.52 11.36 15.62
N ALA A 243 6.49 10.03 15.45
CA ALA A 243 7.46 9.28 14.67
C ALA A 243 7.54 9.78 13.23
N LEU A 244 6.40 9.91 12.54
CA LEU A 244 6.33 10.42 11.18
C LEU A 244 6.87 11.85 11.07
N LEU A 245 6.56 12.73 12.03
CA LEU A 245 7.09 14.09 12.10
C LEU A 245 8.60 14.11 12.35
N ALA A 246 9.12 13.23 13.20
CA ALA A 246 10.56 13.13 13.49
C ALA A 246 11.37 12.69 12.27
N THR A 247 10.78 11.92 11.33
CA THR A 247 11.47 11.58 10.07
C THR A 247 11.72 12.79 9.15
N LYS A 248 10.95 13.89 9.33
CA LYS A 248 10.93 15.07 8.46
C LYS A 248 10.74 14.72 6.97
N THR A 249 10.04 13.63 6.65
CA THR A 249 9.77 13.21 5.27
C THR A 249 8.56 13.92 4.70
N ARG A 250 8.79 14.99 3.91
CA ARG A 250 7.73 15.79 3.28
C ARG A 250 6.73 14.94 2.49
N THR A 251 7.24 13.97 1.74
CA THR A 251 6.43 13.07 0.92
C THR A 251 5.50 12.20 1.76
N GLY A 252 5.94 11.73 2.92
CA GLY A 252 5.11 10.98 3.85
C GLY A 252 3.97 11.84 4.40
N TRP A 253 4.27 13.09 4.77
CA TRP A 253 3.26 14.02 5.30
C TRP A 253 2.20 14.37 4.25
N PHE A 254 2.62 14.75 3.04
CA PHE A 254 1.70 15.05 1.95
C PHE A 254 0.87 13.84 1.55
N ALA A 255 1.45 12.64 1.57
CA ALA A 255 0.72 11.41 1.30
C ALA A 255 -0.37 11.14 2.34
N VAL A 256 -0.09 11.30 3.65
CA VAL A 256 -1.13 11.18 4.70
C VAL A 256 -2.19 12.27 4.53
N ALA A 257 -1.76 13.52 4.32
CA ALA A 257 -2.65 14.66 4.15
C ALA A 257 -3.58 14.52 2.93
N ALA A 258 -3.15 13.85 1.86
CA ALA A 258 -3.99 13.55 0.71
C ALA A 258 -4.91 12.34 0.94
N ALA A 259 -4.43 11.29 1.60
CA ALA A 259 -5.20 10.09 1.85
C ALA A 259 -6.34 10.30 2.87
N LEU A 260 -6.11 11.11 3.92
CA LEU A 260 -7.09 11.32 4.99
C LEU A 260 -8.42 11.92 4.51
N PRO A 261 -8.45 13.03 3.73
CA PRO A 261 -9.70 13.57 3.19
C PRO A 261 -10.48 12.54 2.37
N VAL A 262 -9.81 11.76 1.53
CA VAL A 262 -10.48 10.70 0.74
C VAL A 262 -11.11 9.66 1.65
N VAL A 263 -10.35 9.16 2.64
CA VAL A 263 -10.86 8.20 3.62
C VAL A 263 -12.03 8.77 4.41
N LEU A 264 -11.94 10.02 4.88
CA LEU A 264 -13.00 10.69 5.65
C LEU A 264 -14.26 10.90 4.80
N LEU A 265 -14.14 11.33 3.55
CA LEU A 265 -15.26 11.49 2.64
C LEU A 265 -15.95 10.15 2.36
N LEU A 266 -15.18 9.09 2.07
CA LEU A 266 -15.73 7.76 1.85
C LEU A 266 -16.35 7.16 3.12
N ALA A 267 -15.71 7.36 4.27
CA ALA A 267 -16.22 6.90 5.56
C ALA A 267 -17.54 7.60 5.89
N THR A 268 -17.58 8.93 5.82
CA THR A 268 -18.81 9.68 6.08
C THR A 268 -19.91 9.31 5.10
N TRP A 269 -19.61 9.19 3.81
CA TRP A 269 -20.59 8.81 2.78
C TRP A 269 -21.19 7.41 3.01
N HIS A 270 -20.35 6.39 3.11
CA HIS A 270 -20.84 5.00 3.19
C HIS A 270 -21.35 4.64 4.58
N PHE A 271 -20.88 5.29 5.65
CA PHE A 271 -21.31 5.01 7.01
C PHE A 271 -22.34 6.04 7.53
N ARG A 272 -22.85 6.96 6.69
CA ARG A 272 -23.81 8.01 7.09
C ARG A 272 -25.05 7.50 7.84
N SER A 273 -25.64 6.39 7.40
CA SER A 273 -26.82 5.84 8.07
C SER A 273 -26.49 5.32 9.47
N GLN A 274 -25.28 4.78 9.67
CA GLN A 274 -24.80 4.32 10.97
C GLN A 274 -24.42 5.51 11.86
N LEU A 275 -23.83 6.55 11.28
CA LEU A 275 -23.49 7.81 11.94
C LEU A 275 -24.74 8.57 12.41
N LEU A 276 -25.80 8.61 11.59
CA LEU A 276 -27.05 9.32 11.88
C LEU A 276 -27.99 8.52 12.79
N ALA A 277 -28.04 7.19 12.66
CA ALA A 277 -29.04 6.39 13.36
C ALA A 277 -28.68 6.05 14.81
N ARG A 278 -27.41 6.14 15.24
CA ARG A 278 -26.98 5.69 16.58
C ARG A 278 -25.79 6.49 17.12
N ASN A 279 -26.00 7.22 18.21
CA ASN A 279 -25.07 7.82 19.19
C ASN A 279 -23.69 8.26 18.68
N ALA A 280 -23.35 9.55 18.91
CA ALA A 280 -22.12 10.30 18.57
C ALA A 280 -20.75 9.60 18.70
N VAL A 281 -20.69 8.39 19.23
CA VAL A 281 -19.53 7.48 19.29
C VAL A 281 -18.91 7.20 17.92
N ALA A 282 -19.70 7.11 16.84
CA ALA A 282 -19.15 6.92 15.50
C ALA A 282 -18.55 8.23 14.92
N LEU A 283 -18.91 9.39 15.48
CA LEU A 283 -18.30 10.69 15.18
C LEU A 283 -16.93 10.87 15.85
N VAL A 284 -16.72 10.23 17.01
CA VAL A 284 -15.48 10.30 17.79
C VAL A 284 -14.24 9.97 16.94
N PRO A 285 -14.19 8.89 16.16
CA PRO A 285 -13.14 8.62 15.16
C PRO A 285 -12.84 9.78 14.21
N ALA A 286 -13.88 10.38 13.64
CA ALA A 286 -13.74 11.48 12.69
C ALA A 286 -13.24 12.75 13.39
N ILE A 287 -13.70 12.98 14.63
CA ILE A 287 -13.22 14.06 15.49
C ILE A 287 -11.75 13.82 15.87
N VAL A 288 -11.35 12.61 16.27
CA VAL A 288 -9.95 12.36 16.66
C VAL A 288 -9.03 12.33 15.44
N ALA A 289 -9.47 11.82 14.29
CA ALA A 289 -8.73 11.95 13.05
C ALA A 289 -8.58 13.42 12.64
N GLY A 290 -9.65 14.21 12.78
CA GLY A 290 -9.65 15.65 12.56
C GLY A 290 -8.72 16.39 13.53
N LEU A 291 -8.76 16.06 14.82
CA LEU A 291 -7.87 16.61 15.84
C LEU A 291 -6.42 16.18 15.60
N ALA A 292 -6.15 14.93 15.27
CA ALA A 292 -4.80 14.47 14.96
C ALA A 292 -4.24 15.23 13.75
N LEU A 293 -5.05 15.44 12.71
CA LEU A 293 -4.69 16.28 11.58
C LEU A 293 -4.45 17.73 12.01
N LEU A 294 -5.33 18.30 12.83
CA LEU A 294 -5.22 19.67 13.32
C LEU A 294 -3.98 19.87 14.19
N LEU A 295 -3.65 18.90 15.05
CA LEU A 295 -2.44 18.88 15.87
C LEU A 295 -1.19 18.70 15.01
N THR A 296 -1.25 17.88 13.95
CA THR A 296 -0.16 17.75 12.97
C THR A 296 0.15 19.10 12.33
N VAL A 297 -0.89 19.81 11.88
CA VAL A 297 -0.77 21.14 11.27
C VAL A 297 -0.28 22.15 12.31
N ALA A 298 -0.87 22.18 13.50
CA ALA A 298 -0.56 23.17 14.54
C ALA A 298 0.88 23.02 15.08
N PHE A 299 1.30 21.81 15.47
CA PHE A 299 2.65 21.57 16.00
C PHE A 299 3.70 21.48 14.89
N GLY A 300 3.29 21.12 13.68
CA GLY A 300 4.16 21.07 12.51
C GLY A 300 4.34 22.42 11.82
N TRP A 301 3.54 23.45 12.16
CA TRP A 301 3.43 24.66 11.34
C TRP A 301 4.75 25.38 11.13
N GLY A 302 5.55 25.66 12.17
CA GLY A 302 6.83 26.37 11.97
C GLY A 302 7.85 25.60 11.12
N ILE A 303 7.85 24.27 11.22
CA ILE A 303 8.68 23.39 10.37
C ILE A 303 8.11 23.37 8.95
N LEU A 304 6.80 23.28 8.82
CA LEU A 304 6.12 23.27 7.53
C LEU A 304 6.33 24.61 6.82
N GLU A 305 6.12 25.73 7.49
CA GLU A 305 6.27 27.09 7.02
C GLU A 305 7.69 27.35 6.53
N SER A 306 8.71 27.12 7.36
CA SER A 306 10.13 27.30 6.95
C SER A 306 10.52 26.44 5.75
N ARG A 307 9.91 25.26 5.61
CA ARG A 307 10.15 24.36 4.48
C ARG A 307 9.35 24.76 3.24
N VAL A 308 8.10 25.15 3.40
CA VAL A 308 7.22 25.61 2.33
C VAL A 308 7.74 26.93 1.78
N SER A 309 8.17 27.87 2.63
CA SER A 309 8.73 29.16 2.21
C SER A 309 10.02 29.00 1.42
N SER A 310 10.96 28.17 1.90
CA SER A 310 12.20 27.87 1.15
C SER A 310 11.91 27.14 -0.17
N GLN A 311 10.87 26.32 -0.23
CA GLN A 311 10.44 25.69 -1.49
C GLN A 311 9.70 26.65 -2.41
N TRP A 312 8.94 27.59 -1.86
CA TRP A 312 8.19 28.57 -2.63
C TRP A 312 9.11 29.51 -3.39
N GLN A 313 10.27 29.85 -2.82
CA GLN A 313 11.31 30.59 -3.53
C GLN A 313 11.81 29.82 -4.76
N THR A 314 12.23 28.56 -4.60
CA THR A 314 12.68 27.74 -5.74
C THR A 314 11.54 27.42 -6.73
N MET A 315 10.30 27.24 -6.25
CA MET A 315 9.14 27.08 -7.14
C MET A 315 8.85 28.38 -7.89
N GLY A 316 9.02 29.52 -7.25
CA GLY A 316 8.99 30.85 -7.85
C GLY A 316 10.00 30.94 -8.97
N GLU A 317 11.27 30.60 -8.70
CA GLU A 317 12.33 30.51 -9.72
C GLU A 317 11.88 29.64 -10.91
N LEU A 318 11.35 28.45 -10.65
CA LEU A 318 10.84 27.51 -11.67
C LEU A 318 9.68 28.06 -12.52
N VAL A 319 8.74 28.77 -11.89
CA VAL A 319 7.57 29.35 -12.58
C VAL A 319 7.94 30.63 -13.34
N THR A 320 8.94 31.36 -12.86
CA THR A 320 9.44 32.59 -13.50
C THR A 320 10.47 32.33 -14.59
N LEU A 321 10.98 31.10 -14.71
CA LEU A 321 11.80 30.73 -15.85
C LEU A 321 10.99 31.02 -17.12
N PRO A 322 11.54 31.80 -18.08
CA PRO A 322 10.92 32.01 -19.36
C PRO A 322 10.52 30.66 -19.98
N GLN A 323 9.49 30.61 -20.82
CA GLN A 323 9.23 29.38 -21.59
C GLN A 323 10.46 29.09 -22.47
N GLY A 324 11.24 28.07 -22.12
CA GLY A 324 12.57 27.81 -22.70
C GLY A 324 13.77 28.35 -21.90
N GLY A 325 13.55 28.85 -20.69
CA GLY A 325 14.60 29.24 -19.75
C GLY A 325 15.45 28.03 -19.36
N ASN A 326 16.75 28.26 -19.21
CA ASN A 326 17.70 27.17 -19.03
C ASN A 326 17.56 26.62 -17.60
N ILE A 327 17.18 25.35 -17.44
CA ILE A 327 17.02 24.73 -16.12
C ILE A 327 18.32 24.75 -15.29
N GLU A 328 19.44 24.93 -15.99
CA GLU A 328 20.78 25.16 -15.47
C GLU A 328 20.92 26.42 -14.61
N GLU A 329 19.99 27.38 -14.73
CA GLU A 329 19.97 28.61 -13.92
C GLU A 329 19.38 28.39 -12.52
N ILE A 330 18.72 27.25 -12.27
CA ILE A 330 18.16 26.94 -10.95
C ILE A 330 19.28 26.55 -9.99
N SER A 331 19.19 27.09 -8.76
CA SER A 331 20.09 26.75 -7.65
C SER A 331 20.28 25.23 -7.45
N ASP A 332 21.49 24.79 -7.08
CA ASP A 332 21.81 23.38 -6.70
C ASP A 332 21.23 22.98 -5.33
N SER A 333 19.99 23.39 -5.08
CA SER A 333 19.22 22.99 -3.92
C SER A 333 18.62 21.60 -4.13
N SER A 334 18.23 20.93 -3.03
CA SER A 334 17.54 19.63 -3.12
C SER A 334 16.24 19.67 -3.96
N LEU A 335 15.64 20.84 -4.14
CA LEU A 335 14.46 21.03 -4.99
C LEU A 335 14.88 21.30 -6.43
N GLY A 336 15.92 22.10 -6.69
CA GLY A 336 16.50 22.31 -8.01
C GLY A 336 16.96 21.01 -8.66
N VAL A 337 17.66 20.15 -7.91
CA VAL A 337 18.06 18.81 -8.39
C VAL A 337 16.85 17.94 -8.76
N ARG A 338 15.77 17.99 -7.98
CA ARG A 338 14.54 17.23 -8.30
C ARG A 338 13.83 17.78 -9.52
N ALA A 339 13.84 19.10 -9.70
CA ALA A 339 13.31 19.73 -10.89
C ALA A 339 14.13 19.36 -12.12
N ALA A 340 15.46 19.37 -12.03
CA ALA A 340 16.37 18.90 -13.07
C ALA A 340 16.10 17.42 -13.43
N TYR A 341 15.94 16.54 -12.44
CA TYR A 341 15.54 15.15 -12.67
C TYR A 341 14.16 15.04 -13.35
N ALA A 342 13.17 15.82 -12.91
CA ALA A 342 11.83 15.78 -13.48
C ALA A 342 11.81 16.27 -14.92
N HIS A 343 12.52 17.36 -15.22
CA HIS A 343 12.68 17.89 -16.56
C HIS A 343 13.39 16.89 -17.48
N PHE A 344 14.55 16.38 -17.06
CA PHE A 344 15.27 15.36 -17.82
C PHE A 344 14.39 14.13 -18.07
N ALA A 345 13.67 13.64 -17.04
CA ALA A 345 12.75 12.52 -17.21
C ALA A 345 11.63 12.82 -18.21
N LEU A 346 11.03 14.02 -18.16
CA LEU A 346 9.99 14.44 -19.09
C LEU A 346 10.50 14.50 -20.53
N GLU A 347 11.69 15.05 -20.77
CA GLU A 347 12.30 15.00 -22.11
C GLU A 347 12.47 13.57 -22.61
N ARG A 348 12.98 12.67 -21.76
CA ARG A 348 13.12 11.26 -22.11
C ARG A 348 11.75 10.62 -22.41
N VAL A 349 10.71 10.93 -21.61
CA VAL A 349 9.34 10.50 -21.91
C VAL A 349 8.90 11.00 -23.28
N LEU A 350 9.15 12.26 -23.63
CA LEU A 350 8.78 12.83 -24.93
C LEU A 350 9.55 12.21 -26.10
N GLU A 351 10.78 11.75 -25.89
CA GLU A 351 11.56 11.04 -26.92
C GLU A 351 11.01 9.65 -27.25
N ARG A 352 10.52 8.91 -26.25
CA ARG A 352 9.98 7.54 -26.42
C ARG A 352 8.66 7.35 -25.64
N PRO A 353 7.59 8.07 -25.99
CA PRO A 353 6.41 8.20 -25.14
C PRO A 353 5.66 6.88 -24.96
N TRP A 354 5.57 6.05 -26.00
CA TRP A 354 4.73 4.86 -25.96
C TRP A 354 5.34 3.70 -25.18
N PHE A 355 6.62 3.42 -25.41
CA PHE A 355 7.27 2.19 -24.92
C PHE A 355 8.48 2.42 -23.99
N GLY A 356 8.88 3.68 -23.78
CA GLY A 356 10.03 4.03 -22.96
C GLY A 356 11.35 3.42 -23.44
N PHE A 357 12.37 3.48 -22.59
CA PHE A 357 13.73 3.01 -22.90
C PHE A 357 14.01 1.55 -22.51
N GLY A 358 13.08 0.89 -21.83
CA GLY A 358 13.26 -0.45 -21.28
C GLY A 358 13.52 -0.42 -19.77
N PRO A 359 13.59 -1.61 -19.15
CA PRO A 359 13.60 -1.74 -17.69
C PRO A 359 14.96 -1.49 -17.04
N ALA A 360 16.04 -1.25 -17.78
CA ALA A 360 17.36 -0.94 -17.22
C ALA A 360 17.34 0.33 -16.36
N GLU A 361 18.32 0.48 -15.46
CA GLU A 361 18.43 1.66 -14.59
C GLU A 361 18.65 2.95 -15.41
N PRO A 362 17.97 4.07 -15.11
CA PRO A 362 18.11 5.31 -15.88
C PRO A 362 19.52 5.89 -15.92
N TYR A 363 20.44 5.40 -15.10
CA TYR A 363 21.82 5.89 -15.02
C TYR A 363 22.54 5.90 -16.36
N TYR A 364 22.38 4.87 -17.21
CA TYR A 364 23.01 4.88 -18.53
C TYR A 364 22.46 5.98 -19.44
N LEU A 365 21.22 6.44 -19.21
CA LEU A 365 20.66 7.59 -19.94
C LEU A 365 21.36 8.88 -19.54
N LEU A 366 21.82 9.00 -18.29
CA LEU A 366 22.58 10.16 -17.81
C LEU A 366 23.98 10.21 -18.41
N GLN A 367 24.56 9.07 -18.82
CA GLN A 367 25.91 9.03 -19.40
C GLN A 367 25.94 9.36 -20.90
N LYS A 368 24.83 9.17 -21.63
CA LYS A 368 24.85 9.18 -23.10
C LYS A 368 24.60 10.55 -23.76
N ARG A 369 24.42 11.65 -23.02
CA ARG A 369 24.00 12.97 -23.56
C ARG A 369 24.40 14.15 -22.66
N PRO A 370 24.30 15.41 -23.16
CA PRO A 370 24.30 16.56 -22.26
C PRO A 370 23.19 16.35 -21.22
N ILE A 371 23.62 16.27 -19.96
CA ILE A 371 22.74 16.31 -18.79
C ILE A 371 22.84 17.71 -18.18
N PRO A 372 21.79 18.20 -17.51
CA PRO A 372 21.92 19.41 -16.71
C PRO A 372 23.09 19.25 -15.74
N TRP A 373 23.93 20.28 -15.61
CA TRP A 373 25.13 20.22 -14.74
C TRP A 373 24.79 19.87 -13.30
N GLN A 374 23.57 20.19 -12.82
CA GLN A 374 23.11 19.79 -11.49
C GLN A 374 23.00 18.28 -11.30
N LEU A 375 22.96 17.50 -12.40
CA LEU A 375 22.94 16.04 -12.38
C LEU A 375 24.32 15.42 -12.63
N GLU A 376 25.34 16.22 -12.96
CA GLU A 376 26.69 15.72 -13.18
C GLU A 376 27.25 15.05 -11.91
N GLY A 377 27.84 13.87 -12.09
CA GLY A 377 28.34 13.05 -10.99
C GLY A 377 27.26 12.50 -10.05
N ARG A 378 25.98 12.83 -10.25
CA ARG A 378 24.88 12.26 -9.49
C ARG A 378 24.49 10.91 -10.08
N THR A 379 24.43 9.92 -9.21
CA THR A 379 23.87 8.61 -9.53
C THR A 379 22.48 8.51 -8.92
N GLY A 380 21.58 7.79 -9.58
CA GLY A 380 20.29 7.45 -9.02
C GLY A 380 19.13 7.59 -9.99
N HIS A 381 17.96 7.77 -9.40
CA HIS A 381 16.68 7.69 -10.06
C HIS A 381 15.97 9.05 -10.03
N PHE A 382 14.89 9.19 -10.80
CA PHE A 382 14.21 10.48 -10.99
C PHE A 382 13.49 11.04 -9.75
N HIS A 383 13.56 10.33 -8.61
CA HIS A 383 12.84 10.69 -7.38
C HIS A 383 11.33 10.92 -7.59
N ASN A 384 10.77 10.33 -8.65
CA ASN A 384 9.36 10.35 -8.98
C ASN A 384 9.02 9.02 -9.65
N GLY A 385 8.36 8.13 -8.93
CA GLY A 385 8.05 6.78 -9.37
C GLY A 385 7.13 6.75 -10.58
N HIS A 386 6.29 7.78 -10.79
CA HIS A 386 5.44 7.86 -11.98
C HIS A 386 6.28 8.15 -13.23
N LEU A 387 7.16 9.15 -13.15
CA LEU A 387 8.08 9.47 -14.24
C LEU A 387 9.06 8.32 -14.48
N GLU A 388 9.53 7.64 -13.44
CA GLU A 388 10.38 6.45 -13.56
C GLU A 388 9.68 5.35 -14.39
N ILE A 389 8.41 5.04 -14.09
CA ILE A 389 7.62 4.08 -14.88
C ILE A 389 7.48 4.56 -16.32
N MET A 390 7.16 5.85 -16.54
CA MET A 390 6.99 6.37 -17.90
C MET A 390 8.30 6.38 -18.71
N VAL A 391 9.44 6.75 -18.12
CA VAL A 391 10.75 6.72 -18.82
C VAL A 391 11.11 5.28 -19.18
N ARG A 392 10.94 4.33 -18.27
CA ARG A 392 11.31 2.93 -18.52
C ARG A 392 10.34 2.22 -19.47
N PHE A 393 9.05 2.43 -19.30
CA PHE A 393 8.01 1.60 -19.89
C PHE A 393 7.02 2.35 -20.78
N GLY A 394 7.14 3.67 -20.88
CA GLY A 394 6.23 4.53 -21.63
C GLY A 394 4.81 4.54 -21.07
N VAL A 395 3.93 5.19 -21.83
CA VAL A 395 2.49 5.28 -21.57
C VAL A 395 1.87 3.88 -21.49
N VAL A 396 2.31 2.92 -22.32
CA VAL A 396 1.73 1.56 -22.31
C VAL A 396 1.94 0.87 -20.97
N GLY A 397 3.17 0.87 -20.43
CA GLY A 397 3.43 0.26 -19.13
C GLY A 397 2.75 1.00 -17.99
N TYR A 398 2.73 2.34 -18.04
CA TYR A 398 2.02 3.14 -17.05
C TYR A 398 0.50 2.85 -17.06
N MET A 399 -0.11 2.70 -18.23
CA MET A 399 -1.53 2.35 -18.37
C MET A 399 -1.84 0.93 -17.86
N LEU A 400 -0.93 -0.03 -18.00
CA LEU A 400 -1.10 -1.37 -17.40
C LEU A 400 -1.12 -1.29 -15.87
N VAL A 401 -0.21 -0.53 -15.27
CA VAL A 401 -0.18 -0.28 -13.83
C VAL A 401 -1.46 0.44 -13.39
N LEU A 402 -1.85 1.50 -14.11
CA LEU A 402 -3.05 2.27 -13.80
C LEU A 402 -4.32 1.39 -13.88
N ALA A 403 -4.47 0.59 -14.93
CA ALA A 403 -5.60 -0.33 -15.09
C ALA A 403 -5.69 -1.34 -13.93
N PHE A 404 -4.54 -1.89 -13.49
CA PHE A 404 -4.48 -2.79 -12.34
C PHE A 404 -4.95 -2.09 -11.06
N VAL A 405 -4.42 -0.90 -10.78
CA VAL A 405 -4.83 -0.07 -9.64
C VAL A 405 -6.32 0.32 -9.71
N SER A 406 -6.82 0.68 -10.89
CA SER A 406 -8.24 1.01 -11.10
C SER A 406 -9.15 -0.17 -10.78
N LEU A 407 -8.78 -1.41 -11.14
CA LEU A 407 -9.56 -2.59 -10.74
C LEU A 407 -9.57 -2.82 -9.23
N MET A 408 -8.46 -2.51 -8.55
CA MET A 408 -8.39 -2.61 -7.08
C MET A 408 -9.28 -1.55 -6.42
N LEU A 409 -9.24 -0.31 -6.91
CA LEU A 409 -10.09 0.78 -6.43
C LEU A 409 -11.58 0.49 -6.70
N HIS A 410 -11.91 -0.03 -7.88
CA HIS A 410 -13.27 -0.46 -8.21
C HIS A 410 -13.74 -1.57 -7.27
N GLU A 411 -12.88 -2.55 -6.98
CA GLU A 411 -13.21 -3.60 -6.02
C GLU A 411 -13.40 -3.05 -4.60
N GLY A 412 -12.53 -2.14 -4.15
CA GLY A 412 -12.68 -1.44 -2.87
C GLY A 412 -14.01 -0.69 -2.78
N TRP A 413 -14.36 0.09 -3.82
CA TRP A 413 -15.62 0.80 -3.89
C TRP A 413 -16.83 -0.13 -3.79
N ARG A 414 -16.79 -1.25 -4.53
CA ARG A 414 -17.83 -2.28 -4.47
C ARG A 414 -17.99 -2.86 -3.08
N ARG A 415 -16.88 -3.15 -2.38
CA ARG A 415 -16.90 -3.65 -0.99
C ARG A 415 -17.42 -2.62 0.00
N LEU A 416 -17.15 -1.33 -0.22
CA LEU A 416 -17.74 -0.25 0.60
C LEU A 416 -19.26 -0.19 0.49
N ALA A 417 -19.82 -0.58 -0.65
CA ALA A 417 -21.26 -0.62 -0.90
C ALA A 417 -21.96 -1.86 -0.29
N GLU A 418 -21.23 -2.90 0.13
CA GLU A 418 -21.81 -4.11 0.74
C GLU A 418 -22.23 -3.84 2.20
N PRO A 419 -23.53 -3.78 2.54
CA PRO A 419 -23.98 -3.28 3.84
C PRO A 419 -23.68 -4.22 5.02
N ASN A 420 -23.49 -5.50 4.75
CA ASN A 420 -23.51 -6.56 5.78
C ASN A 420 -22.13 -6.96 6.33
N ASP A 421 -21.03 -6.43 5.79
CA ASP A 421 -19.67 -6.83 6.22
C ASP A 421 -18.78 -5.63 6.56
N GLY A 422 -18.84 -5.19 7.82
CA GLY A 422 -17.99 -4.12 8.33
C GLY A 422 -16.48 -4.38 8.22
N ARG A 423 -16.04 -5.65 8.21
CA ARG A 423 -14.61 -6.01 8.06
C ARG A 423 -14.14 -5.81 6.63
N ALA A 424 -14.94 -6.27 5.66
CA ALA A 424 -14.64 -6.06 4.25
C ALA A 424 -14.62 -4.56 3.92
N ARG A 425 -15.56 -3.78 4.46
CA ARG A 425 -15.58 -2.32 4.33
C ARG A 425 -14.37 -1.64 4.95
N ALA A 426 -13.91 -2.09 6.12
CA ALA A 426 -12.71 -1.57 6.77
C ALA A 426 -11.46 -1.77 5.89
N LEU A 427 -11.26 -3.00 5.41
CA LEU A 427 -10.15 -3.32 4.51
C LEU A 427 -10.24 -2.56 3.19
N ALA A 428 -11.45 -2.38 2.65
CA ALA A 428 -11.67 -1.61 1.45
C ALA A 428 -11.32 -0.13 1.63
N LEU A 429 -11.79 0.48 2.72
CA LEU A 429 -11.49 1.87 3.07
C LEU A 429 -9.98 2.08 3.26
N PHE A 430 -9.35 1.18 4.01
CA PHE A 430 -7.90 1.20 4.21
C PHE A 430 -7.14 1.02 2.89
N GLY A 431 -7.53 0.05 2.06
CA GLY A 431 -6.89 -0.22 0.78
C GLY A 431 -6.97 0.96 -0.18
N ILE A 432 -8.14 1.62 -0.29
CA ILE A 432 -8.30 2.84 -1.10
C ILE A 432 -7.43 3.96 -0.54
N GLY A 433 -7.49 4.22 0.77
CA GLY A 433 -6.67 5.25 1.41
C GLY A 433 -5.18 5.01 1.21
N PHE A 434 -4.73 3.76 1.32
CA PHE A 434 -3.33 3.38 1.11
C PHE A 434 -2.90 3.50 -0.36
N ILE A 435 -3.77 3.22 -1.33
CA ILE A 435 -3.48 3.47 -2.75
C ILE A 435 -3.29 4.97 -3.02
N VAL A 436 -4.17 5.83 -2.49
CA VAL A 436 -4.01 7.29 -2.61
C VAL A 436 -2.72 7.76 -1.95
N PHE A 437 -2.45 7.26 -0.74
CA PHE A 437 -1.20 7.50 -0.02
C PHE A 437 0.03 7.12 -0.87
N MET A 438 0.05 5.90 -1.42
CA MET A 438 1.13 5.43 -2.29
C MET A 438 1.29 6.30 -3.54
N ALA A 439 0.20 6.66 -4.20
CA ALA A 439 0.23 7.48 -5.42
C ALA A 439 0.89 8.85 -5.17
N VAL A 440 0.59 9.50 -4.03
CA VAL A 440 1.21 10.77 -3.66
C VAL A 440 2.64 10.56 -3.16
N TRP A 441 2.90 9.53 -2.36
CA TRP A 441 4.24 9.21 -1.87
C TRP A 441 5.22 8.97 -3.03
N MET A 442 4.76 8.30 -4.10
CA MET A 442 5.51 8.06 -5.34
C MET A 442 5.98 9.33 -6.05
N LEU A 443 5.38 10.50 -5.81
CA LEU A 443 5.83 11.75 -6.44
C LEU A 443 7.21 12.22 -5.96
N GLY A 444 7.69 11.73 -4.82
CA GLY A 444 8.99 12.14 -4.27
C GLY A 444 9.94 11.00 -3.93
N THR A 445 9.73 9.83 -4.53
CA THR A 445 10.55 8.62 -4.36
C THR A 445 10.46 7.74 -5.60
N HIS A 446 11.41 6.83 -5.76
CA HIS A 446 11.56 5.95 -6.93
C HIS A 446 11.69 4.47 -6.56
N ASN A 447 11.71 4.15 -5.26
CA ASN A 447 12.17 2.87 -4.72
C ASN A 447 11.11 1.75 -4.76
N LEU A 448 10.31 1.65 -5.82
CA LEU A 448 9.21 0.68 -5.90
C LEU A 448 9.69 -0.78 -6.01
N ASP A 449 10.91 -0.95 -6.49
CA ASP A 449 11.65 -2.19 -6.65
C ASP A 449 12.51 -2.55 -5.44
N ARG A 450 12.65 -1.66 -4.45
CA ARG A 450 13.35 -2.01 -3.21
C ARG A 450 12.59 -3.09 -2.46
N PHE A 451 13.33 -4.12 -2.12
CA PHE A 451 12.82 -5.31 -1.47
C PHE A 451 11.92 -5.02 -0.27
N VAL A 452 12.39 -4.25 0.71
CA VAL A 452 11.62 -3.94 1.94
C VAL A 452 10.27 -3.27 1.64
N LEU A 453 10.22 -2.48 0.57
CA LEU A 453 9.00 -1.79 0.14
C LEU A 453 8.02 -2.74 -0.55
N ILE A 454 8.52 -3.62 -1.43
CA ILE A 454 7.71 -4.63 -2.14
C ILE A 454 6.83 -5.43 -1.17
N HIS A 455 7.42 -5.94 -0.09
CA HIS A 455 6.72 -6.75 0.90
C HIS A 455 5.62 -5.95 1.58
N PHE A 456 5.99 -4.74 1.98
CA PHE A 456 5.11 -3.87 2.72
C PHE A 456 3.87 -3.49 1.92
N TYR A 457 4.02 -2.89 0.72
CA TYR A 457 2.84 -2.49 -0.05
C TYR A 457 2.06 -3.70 -0.59
N SER A 458 2.72 -4.83 -0.88
CA SER A 458 2.02 -6.04 -1.34
C SER A 458 1.03 -6.56 -0.30
N LEU A 459 1.42 -6.63 0.97
CA LEU A 459 0.57 -7.13 2.05
C LEU A 459 -0.62 -6.18 2.34
N LEU A 460 -0.40 -4.86 2.20
CA LEU A 460 -1.44 -3.86 2.45
C LEU A 460 -2.48 -3.77 1.31
N THR A 461 -2.08 -4.08 0.08
CA THR A 461 -2.96 -3.95 -1.10
C THR A 461 -3.54 -5.28 -1.59
N ALA A 462 -2.89 -6.41 -1.30
CA ALA A 462 -3.35 -7.75 -1.67
C ALA A 462 -4.77 -8.10 -1.21
N PRO A 463 -5.33 -7.60 -0.08
CA PRO A 463 -6.73 -7.85 0.27
C PRO A 463 -7.73 -7.40 -0.82
N LEU A 464 -7.46 -6.31 -1.54
CA LEU A 464 -8.32 -5.87 -2.64
C LEU A 464 -8.23 -6.81 -3.85
N VAL A 465 -7.03 -7.29 -4.17
CA VAL A 465 -6.84 -8.31 -5.22
C VAL A 465 -7.53 -9.62 -4.83
N ALA A 466 -7.37 -10.06 -3.58
CA ALA A 466 -8.00 -11.27 -3.07
C ALA A 466 -9.53 -11.16 -3.11
N ALA A 467 -10.08 -10.01 -2.72
CA ALA A 467 -11.50 -9.71 -2.82
C ALA A 467 -12.01 -9.83 -4.27
N HIS A 468 -11.26 -9.30 -5.24
CA HIS A 468 -11.59 -9.40 -6.66
C HIS A 468 -11.55 -10.85 -7.15
N LEU A 469 -10.46 -11.57 -6.88
CA LEU A 469 -10.21 -12.94 -7.36
C LEU A 469 -11.18 -13.96 -6.73
N SER A 470 -11.57 -13.77 -5.46
CA SER A 470 -12.47 -14.68 -4.75
C SER A 470 -13.85 -14.86 -5.43
N ARG A 471 -14.26 -13.91 -6.27
CA ARG A 471 -15.47 -14.04 -7.10
C ARG A 471 -15.39 -15.13 -8.15
N TYR A 472 -14.20 -15.35 -8.69
CA TYR A 472 -13.97 -16.31 -9.76
C TYR A 472 -13.60 -17.69 -9.21
N CYS A 473 -13.19 -17.77 -7.94
CA CYS A 473 -12.85 -19.00 -7.23
C CYS A 473 -13.86 -19.34 -6.10
N PRO A 474 -15.18 -19.50 -6.37
CA PRO A 474 -16.18 -19.67 -5.32
C PRO A 474 -16.10 -21.04 -4.61
N ASN A 475 -15.55 -22.07 -5.27
CA ASN A 475 -15.58 -23.44 -4.78
C ASN A 475 -14.54 -23.74 -3.69
N SER A 476 -13.42 -23.01 -3.64
CA SER A 476 -12.42 -23.15 -2.56
C SER A 476 -12.90 -22.59 -1.21
N VAL A 477 -13.94 -21.75 -1.22
CA VAL A 477 -14.46 -21.08 -0.01
C VAL A 477 -15.61 -21.87 0.63
N LYS A 478 -16.40 -22.62 -0.17
CA LYS A 478 -17.66 -23.23 0.29
C LYS A 478 -17.56 -24.72 0.64
N SER A 479 -16.66 -25.49 0.04
CA SER A 479 -16.52 -26.93 0.33
C SER A 479 -15.97 -27.20 1.74
N LEU A 480 -15.22 -26.26 2.31
CA LEU A 480 -14.50 -26.42 3.58
C LEU A 480 -15.19 -25.79 4.79
N ALA A 481 -16.24 -24.99 4.61
CA ALA A 481 -17.04 -24.47 5.72
C ALA A 481 -18.08 -25.49 6.24
N ARG A 482 -18.18 -26.66 5.60
CA ARG A 482 -19.14 -27.73 5.91
C ARG A 482 -18.49 -29.01 6.43
N GLY A 483 -17.17 -29.06 6.54
CA GLY A 483 -16.41 -30.14 7.18
C GLY A 483 -15.57 -29.56 8.30
#